data_AF-A0A0F7HKG7-F1
#
_entry.id   AF-A0A0F7HKG7-F1
#
_cell.length_a   1.000
_cell.length_b   1.000
_cell.length_c   1.000
_cell.angle_alpha   90.00
_cell.angle_beta   90.00
_cell.angle_gamma   90.00
#
_symmetry.space_group_name_H-M   'P 1'
#
loop_
_entity.id
_entity.type
_entity.pdbx_description
1 polymer ?
#
loop_
_entity_poly.entity_id
_entity_poly.type
_entity_poly.pdbx_seq_one_letter_code
_entity_poly.pdbx_strand_id
1 'polypeptide(L)'
;MNLKEETIEVLKENNKNISDIKWIGNKRFTIPHDEDLSILDVDYDDGFGSARIAEDLMLVGDGFWLERHEYDGSEWWEYKELVKKPEEEREYTKVAGGMWNSLEELNEKEEME
;
A
#
# COMPACT_ATOMS: atom_id res chain seq x y z
N MET A 1 4.90 -18.94 0.83
CA MET A 1 3.56 -18.29 0.85
C MET A 1 2.80 -18.49 -0.46
N ASN A 2 1.48 -18.22 -0.50
CA ASN A 2 0.68 -18.12 -1.72
C ASN A 2 0.20 -16.67 -1.91
N LEU A 3 0.48 -16.08 -3.08
CA LEU A 3 0.21 -14.67 -3.34
C LEU A 3 -1.29 -14.32 -3.32
N LYS A 4 -2.14 -15.23 -3.81
CA LYS A 4 -3.60 -15.03 -3.82
C LYS A 4 -4.18 -15.08 -2.42
N GLU A 5 -3.73 -16.01 -1.58
CA GLU A 5 -4.14 -16.09 -0.18
C GLU A 5 -3.74 -14.82 0.58
N GLU A 6 -2.48 -14.38 0.46
CA GLU A 6 -1.98 -13.12 1.04
C GLU A 6 -2.81 -11.92 0.57
N THR A 7 -3.11 -11.85 -0.73
CA THR A 7 -3.96 -10.79 -1.30
C THR A 7 -5.35 -10.76 -0.65
N ILE A 8 -5.98 -11.92 -0.50
CA ILE A 8 -7.31 -12.04 0.09
C ILE A 8 -7.30 -11.61 1.56
N GLU A 9 -6.25 -11.96 2.31
CA GLU A 9 -6.08 -11.55 3.70
C GLU A 9 -5.97 -10.03 3.84
N VAL A 10 -5.10 -9.40 3.05
CA VAL A 10 -4.90 -7.94 3.07
C VAL A 10 -6.18 -7.19 2.68
N LEU A 11 -6.92 -7.70 1.70
CA LEU A 11 -8.22 -7.13 1.35
C LEU A 11 -9.21 -7.23 2.53
N LYS A 12 -9.31 -8.39 3.18
CA LYS A 12 -10.20 -8.60 4.33
C LYS A 12 -9.85 -7.69 5.52
N GLU A 13 -8.57 -7.53 5.83
CA GLU A 13 -8.10 -6.62 6.88
C GLU A 13 -8.53 -5.17 6.64
N ASN A 14 -8.69 -4.79 5.38
CA ASN A 14 -9.10 -3.45 4.95
C ASN A 14 -10.59 -3.36 4.55
N ASN A 15 -11.41 -4.35 4.93
CA ASN A 15 -12.85 -4.42 4.61
C ASN A 15 -13.17 -4.39 3.10
N LYS A 16 -12.30 -5.00 2.28
CA LYS A 16 -12.46 -5.17 0.83
C LYS A 16 -12.60 -6.65 0.47
N ASN A 17 -13.08 -6.91 -0.74
CA ASN A 17 -13.19 -8.24 -1.32
C ASN A 17 -12.42 -8.33 -2.64
N ILE A 18 -12.09 -9.56 -3.03
CA ILE A 18 -11.41 -9.82 -4.31
C ILE A 18 -12.24 -9.33 -5.52
N SER A 19 -13.57 -9.37 -5.40
CA SER A 19 -14.50 -8.84 -6.41
C SER A 19 -14.52 -7.31 -6.53
N ASP A 20 -13.91 -6.60 -5.57
CA ASP A 20 -13.77 -5.14 -5.64
C ASP A 20 -12.64 -4.73 -6.60
N ILE A 21 -11.75 -5.65 -6.97
CA ILE A 21 -10.67 -5.42 -7.94
C ILE A 21 -11.25 -5.18 -9.33
N LYS A 22 -10.81 -4.09 -9.96
CA LYS A 22 -11.24 -3.64 -11.30
C LYS A 22 -10.20 -3.92 -12.37
N TRP A 23 -8.92 -3.88 -12.01
CA TRP A 23 -7.83 -4.23 -12.91
C TRP A 23 -6.57 -4.62 -12.15
N ILE A 24 -5.72 -5.36 -12.85
CA ILE A 24 -4.38 -5.78 -12.41
C ILE A 24 -3.36 -5.27 -13.41
N GLY A 25 -2.18 -4.89 -12.95
CA GLY A 25 -1.09 -4.47 -13.83
C GLY A 25 -0.06 -3.66 -13.08
N ASN A 26 0.38 -2.57 -13.70
CA ASN A 26 1.30 -1.61 -13.11
C ASN A 26 0.94 -0.19 -13.56
N LYS A 27 1.80 0.78 -13.26
CA LYS A 27 1.62 2.19 -13.65
C LYS A 27 1.59 2.44 -15.17
N ARG A 28 1.94 1.47 -16.01
CA ARG A 28 2.10 1.62 -17.47
C ARG A 28 1.08 0.83 -18.28
N PHE A 29 0.64 -0.33 -17.80
CA PHE A 29 -0.28 -1.20 -18.51
C PHE A 29 -1.09 -2.07 -17.56
N THR A 30 -2.21 -2.60 -18.07
CA THR A 30 -3.03 -3.60 -17.40
C THR A 30 -2.85 -4.96 -18.04
N ILE A 31 -3.16 -6.01 -17.28
CA ILE A 31 -3.24 -7.39 -17.76
C ILE A 31 -4.66 -7.91 -17.59
N PRO A 32 -5.14 -8.79 -18.48
CA PRO A 32 -6.42 -9.46 -18.30
C PRO A 32 -6.41 -10.31 -17.01
N HIS A 33 -7.55 -10.37 -16.33
CA HIS A 33 -7.78 -11.25 -15.20
C HIS A 33 -9.21 -11.81 -15.27
N ASP A 34 -9.45 -12.94 -14.62
CA ASP A 34 -10.78 -13.50 -14.38
C ASP A 34 -11.35 -13.00 -13.05
N GLU A 35 -12.57 -13.41 -12.71
CA GLU A 35 -13.26 -13.00 -11.47
C GLU A 35 -12.56 -13.55 -10.21
N ASP A 36 -11.88 -14.70 -10.32
CA ASP A 36 -11.18 -15.35 -9.22
C ASP A 36 -9.71 -14.90 -9.08
N LEU A 37 -9.23 -14.01 -9.94
CA LEU A 37 -7.82 -13.61 -10.04
C LEU A 37 -6.85 -14.81 -10.07
N SER A 38 -7.13 -15.81 -10.91
CA SER A 38 -6.32 -17.04 -11.02
C SER A 38 -4.85 -16.78 -11.33
N ILE A 39 -4.53 -15.64 -11.97
CA ILE A 39 -3.14 -15.21 -12.22
C ILE A 39 -2.32 -14.97 -10.94
N LEU A 40 -2.98 -14.75 -9.81
CA LEU A 40 -2.33 -14.57 -8.51
C LEU A 40 -2.15 -15.88 -7.74
N ASP A 41 -2.71 -16.99 -8.22
CA ASP A 41 -2.59 -18.29 -7.58
C ASP A 41 -1.20 -18.88 -7.82
N VAL A 42 -0.22 -18.29 -7.13
CA VAL A 42 1.20 -18.53 -7.28
C VAL A 42 1.81 -18.75 -5.90
N ASP A 43 2.40 -19.93 -5.73
CA ASP A 43 3.24 -20.23 -4.58
C ASP A 43 4.64 -19.65 -4.80
N TYR A 44 5.16 -18.97 -3.77
CA TYR A 44 6.51 -18.43 -3.77
C TYR A 44 7.19 -18.65 -2.42
N ASP A 45 8.53 -18.65 -2.45
CA ASP A 45 9.35 -18.74 -1.24
C ASP A 45 9.51 -17.34 -0.64
N ASP A 46 8.94 -17.15 0.55
CA ASP A 46 9.00 -15.95 1.38
C ASP A 46 10.22 -15.92 2.31
N GLY A 47 11.16 -16.84 2.13
CA GLY A 47 12.44 -16.85 2.83
C GLY A 47 13.42 -15.77 2.35
N PHE A 48 14.57 -15.67 3.03
CA PHE A 48 15.59 -14.66 2.74
C PHE A 48 16.20 -14.85 1.34
N GLY A 49 16.20 -13.80 0.51
CA GLY A 49 16.76 -13.85 -0.84
C GLY A 49 16.30 -12.70 -1.75
N SER A 50 16.16 -12.99 -3.04
CA SER A 50 15.66 -12.05 -4.05
C SER A 50 14.14 -12.08 -4.16
N ALA A 51 13.52 -10.92 -4.45
CA ALA A 51 12.10 -10.81 -4.73
C ALA A 51 11.62 -11.87 -5.74
N ARG A 52 10.51 -12.55 -5.43
CA ARG A 52 9.89 -13.57 -6.27
C ARG A 52 8.69 -13.05 -7.03
N ILE A 53 8.02 -12.02 -6.52
CA ILE A 53 6.89 -11.36 -7.15
C ILE A 53 7.34 -10.03 -7.77
N ALA A 54 6.73 -9.64 -8.89
CA ALA A 54 7.05 -8.38 -9.56
C ALA A 54 6.73 -7.18 -8.65
N GLU A 55 7.76 -6.40 -8.31
CA GLU A 55 7.66 -5.22 -7.42
C GLU A 55 6.72 -4.12 -7.96
N ASP A 56 6.49 -4.07 -9.26
CA ASP A 56 5.58 -3.10 -9.88
C ASP A 56 4.14 -3.61 -10.02
N LEU A 57 3.83 -4.81 -9.51
CA LEU A 57 2.48 -5.37 -9.51
C LEU A 57 1.55 -4.54 -8.63
N MET A 58 0.39 -4.22 -9.20
CA MET A 58 -0.68 -3.47 -8.57
C MET A 58 -2.02 -4.14 -8.81
N LEU A 59 -2.87 -4.14 -7.79
CA LEU A 59 -4.28 -4.52 -7.86
C LEU A 59 -5.12 -3.30 -7.47
N VAL A 60 -6.03 -2.87 -8.34
CA VAL A 60 -6.73 -1.60 -8.14
C VAL A 60 -8.23 -1.82 -8.09
N GLY A 61 -8.85 -1.34 -7.03
CA GLY A 61 -10.30 -1.27 -6.85
C GLY A 61 -10.82 0.17 -6.92
N ASP A 62 -12.06 0.38 -6.51
CA ASP A 62 -12.64 1.72 -6.45
C ASP A 62 -12.18 2.47 -5.20
N GLY A 63 -11.35 3.50 -5.38
CA GLY A 63 -10.82 4.32 -4.30
C GLY A 63 -9.67 3.73 -3.48
N PHE A 64 -9.13 2.56 -3.88
CA PHE A 64 -8.00 1.92 -3.22
C PHE A 64 -7.14 1.12 -4.20
N TRP A 65 -5.92 0.80 -3.79
CA TRP A 65 -5.07 -0.15 -4.49
C TRP A 65 -4.16 -0.90 -3.52
N LEU A 66 -3.71 -2.08 -3.94
CA LEU A 66 -2.58 -2.78 -3.36
C LEU A 66 -1.37 -2.56 -4.28
N GLU A 67 -0.23 -2.26 -3.69
CA GLU A 67 1.06 -2.23 -4.40
C GLU A 67 2.06 -3.15 -3.73
N ARG A 68 2.87 -3.83 -4.55
CA ARG A 68 3.90 -4.73 -4.06
C ARG A 68 5.09 -3.94 -3.53
N HIS A 69 5.64 -4.39 -2.40
CA HIS A 69 6.89 -3.86 -1.85
C HIS A 69 7.84 -4.99 -1.45
N GLU A 70 9.13 -4.67 -1.49
CA GLU A 70 10.20 -5.50 -0.99
C GLU A 70 11.19 -4.65 -0.19
N TYR A 71 11.68 -5.21 0.92
CA TYR A 71 12.78 -4.66 1.68
C TYR A 71 13.50 -5.77 2.47
N ASP A 72 14.80 -5.92 2.23
CA ASP A 72 15.67 -6.90 2.90
C ASP A 72 15.19 -8.35 2.76
N GLY A 73 14.69 -8.70 1.56
CA GLY A 73 14.12 -10.00 1.23
C GLY A 73 12.71 -10.23 1.77
N SER A 74 12.16 -9.32 2.56
CA SER A 74 10.76 -9.37 2.99
C SER A 74 9.87 -8.71 1.96
N GLU A 75 8.71 -9.31 1.72
CA GLU A 75 7.95 -9.09 0.51
C GLU A 75 6.46 -9.02 0.91
N TRP A 76 5.79 -7.86 0.75
CA TRP A 76 4.41 -7.65 1.25
C TRP A 76 3.54 -6.79 0.32
N TRP A 77 2.22 -6.83 0.53
CA TRP A 77 1.27 -5.87 -0.04
C TRP A 77 1.15 -4.62 0.84
N GLU A 78 1.35 -3.44 0.26
CA GLU A 78 0.96 -2.19 0.91
C GLU A 78 -0.44 -1.78 0.42
N TYR A 79 -1.42 -1.78 1.34
CA TYR A 79 -2.76 -1.24 1.06
C TYR A 79 -2.73 0.28 1.07
N LYS A 80 -3.31 0.90 0.05
CA LYS A 80 -3.46 2.34 -0.07
C LYS A 80 -4.87 2.71 -0.44
N GLU A 81 -5.34 3.82 0.09
CA GLU A 81 -6.62 4.40 -0.24
C GLU A 81 -6.50 5.87 -0.66
N LEU A 82 -7.44 6.32 -1.48
CA LEU A 82 -7.56 7.72 -1.81
C LEU A 82 -8.02 8.49 -0.56
N VAL A 83 -7.07 9.19 0.06
CA VAL A 83 -7.36 10.09 1.18
C VAL A 83 -8.22 11.26 0.69
N LYS A 84 -9.30 11.55 1.43
CA LYS A 84 -10.07 12.77 1.23
C LYS A 84 -9.29 13.95 1.81
N LYS A 85 -9.34 15.10 1.14
CA LYS A 85 -8.78 16.34 1.71
C LYS A 85 -9.48 16.60 3.06
N PRO A 86 -8.73 16.79 4.17
CA PRO A 86 -9.32 17.25 5.43
C PRO A 86 -10.02 18.61 5.27
N GLU A 87 -11.05 18.87 6.08
CA GLU A 87 -11.77 20.14 6.06
C GLU A 87 -10.95 21.28 6.70
N GLU A 88 -10.09 20.94 7.66
CA GLU A 88 -9.25 21.89 8.37
C GLU A 88 -7.96 22.19 7.59
N GLU A 89 -7.62 23.46 7.49
CA GLU A 89 -6.37 23.95 6.88
C GLU A 89 -5.59 24.72 7.95
N ARG A 90 -4.32 24.34 8.18
CA ARG A 90 -3.43 24.95 9.17
C ARG A 90 -2.24 25.63 8.49
N GLU A 91 -1.84 26.79 8.99
CA GLU A 91 -0.64 27.49 8.53
C GLU A 91 0.60 27.00 9.29
N TYR A 92 1.17 25.88 8.85
CA TYR A 92 2.45 25.37 9.32
C TYR A 92 3.58 25.77 8.37
N THR A 93 4.75 26.09 8.95
CA THR A 93 5.92 26.56 8.17
C THR A 93 7.14 25.64 8.32
N LYS A 94 7.19 24.82 9.38
CA LYS A 94 8.24 23.83 9.60
C LYS A 94 7.75 22.45 9.18
N VAL A 95 8.53 21.77 8.34
CA VAL A 95 8.26 20.40 7.87
C VAL A 95 9.44 19.45 8.07
N ALA A 96 10.53 19.95 8.66
CA ALA A 96 11.76 19.20 8.90
C ALA A 96 12.51 19.81 10.10
N GLY A 97 13.54 19.08 10.58
CA GLY A 97 14.41 19.52 11.68
C GLY A 97 14.15 18.84 13.03
N GLY A 98 13.21 17.90 13.09
CA GLY A 98 12.93 17.06 14.27
C GLY A 98 13.57 15.68 14.20
N MET A 99 13.50 14.94 15.30
CA MET A 99 13.91 13.54 15.38
C MET A 99 12.65 12.71 15.64
N TRP A 100 11.91 12.43 14.55
CA TRP A 100 10.62 11.72 14.53
C TRP A 100 9.39 12.55 14.94
N ASN A 101 9.50 13.87 14.85
CA ASN A 101 8.39 14.75 15.22
C ASN A 101 7.26 14.78 14.18
N SER A 102 6.03 14.90 14.66
CA SER A 102 4.85 15.12 13.82
C SER A 102 4.82 16.54 13.23
N LEU A 103 3.94 16.78 12.24
CA LEU A 103 3.72 18.13 11.71
C LEU A 103 3.25 19.11 12.80
N GLU A 104 2.49 18.65 13.79
CA GLU A 104 2.02 19.48 14.89
C GLU A 104 3.17 19.82 15.84
N GLU A 105 3.91 18.80 16.32
CA GLU A 105 5.05 18.98 17.22
C GLU A 105 6.14 19.89 16.65
N LEU A 106 6.43 19.80 15.35
CA LEU A 106 7.40 20.67 14.68
C LEU A 106 7.00 22.15 14.70
N ASN A 107 5.70 22.44 14.79
CA ASN A 107 5.12 23.77 14.70
C ASN A 107 4.51 24.26 16.02
N GLU A 108 4.67 23.51 17.12
CA GLU A 108 4.34 23.99 18.46
C GLU A 108 5.20 25.23 18.78
N LYS A 109 4.55 26.24 19.36
CA LYS A 109 5.25 27.41 19.85
C LYS A 109 5.92 27.00 21.16
N GLU A 110 7.24 27.09 21.23
CA GLU A 110 7.94 27.06 22.51
C GLU A 110 7.36 28.19 23.38
N GLU A 111 6.54 27.85 24.38
CA GLU A 111 6.21 28.78 25.44
C GLU A 111 7.50 28.99 26.25
N MET A 112 8.23 30.05 25.92
CA MET A 112 9.33 30.52 26.75
C MET A 112 8.73 31.11 28.04
N GLU A 113 8.86 30.39 29.15
CA GLU A 113 8.68 30.90 30.52
C GLU A 113 9.70 32.01 30.86
#